data_AF-A0A4R5LSI6-F1
#
_entry.id   AF-A0A4R5LSI6-F1
#
_cell.length_a   1.000
_cell.length_b   1.000
_cell.length_c   1.000
_cell.angle_alpha   90.00
_cell.angle_beta   90.00
_cell.angle_gamma   90.00
#
_symmetry.space_group_name_H-M   'P 1'
#
loop_
_entity.id
_entity.type
_entity.pdbx_description
1 polymer ?
#
loop_
_entity_poly.entity_id
_entity_poly.type
_entity_poly.pdbx_seq_one_letter_code
_entity_poly.pdbx_strand_id
1 'polypeptide(L)'
;MNLHEYQGKQLFADYGLPVSKGYAVDSPQEAAEAADMIGGDMWVVKAQVHAGGRGKAGGVKLVKTKEEIREFVCQWLGKNLVTYQTDENGQPVSKILVESCTDIAEELYLGAVVDRSSRRIVFMASTEGGVEIEKVAEETPEKILRATIDPLTGPQPYQGRELAFKLGLAGEQIKQFVKIFMGLAQMFIDKDLALIEINPLVITDQGNLHCLDAKIGVDSNALYRQNALREMHDPSQEDEREAHAAQWELNYVALDGNIGCMVNGAGLAMGTMDIVALHGGFPANFLDVGGGATKERVSEAFKIILSDDNVKAVLINIFGGIVRCDLIAEGVIGAVEEIGVEVPVVVRLEGNNAELGRKVLADSGLNIIAATSLTDAAQQAVKAAGGAA
;
A
#
# COMPACT_ATOMS: atom_id res chain seq x y z
N MET A 1 -6.17 0.64 1.35
CA MET A 1 -6.06 1.95 0.66
C MET A 1 -5.34 2.91 1.59
N ASN A 2 -4.30 3.60 1.12
CA ASN A 2 -3.58 4.59 1.92
C ASN A 2 -4.18 5.99 1.72
N LEU A 3 -4.00 6.86 2.71
CA LEU A 3 -4.34 8.28 2.62
C LEU A 3 -3.07 9.13 2.69
N HIS A 4 -3.11 10.29 2.03
CA HIS A 4 -2.08 11.33 2.18
C HIS A 4 -2.12 11.94 3.58
N GLU A 5 -1.00 12.53 4.02
CA GLU A 5 -0.90 13.19 5.33
C GLU A 5 -1.96 14.29 5.51
N TYR A 6 -2.19 15.12 4.48
CA TYR A 6 -3.21 16.18 4.57
C TYR A 6 -4.63 15.63 4.79
N GLN A 7 -4.96 14.49 4.17
CA GLN A 7 -6.25 13.82 4.34
C GLN A 7 -6.35 13.21 5.74
N GLY A 8 -5.27 12.58 6.21
CA GLY A 8 -5.19 12.05 7.57
C GLY A 8 -5.36 13.14 8.63
N LYS A 9 -4.71 14.29 8.44
CA LYS A 9 -4.85 15.46 9.32
C LYS A 9 -6.25 16.06 9.27
N GLN A 10 -6.90 16.09 8.11
CA GLN A 10 -8.29 16.51 8.00
C GLN A 10 -9.21 15.58 8.83
N LEU A 11 -9.03 14.26 8.72
CA LEU A 11 -9.77 13.31 9.54
C LEU A 11 -9.48 13.50 11.04
N PHE A 12 -8.22 13.70 11.43
CA PHE A 12 -7.87 14.00 12.82
C PHE A 12 -8.57 15.27 13.33
N ALA A 13 -8.62 16.34 12.52
CA ALA A 13 -9.32 17.58 12.86
C ALA A 13 -10.83 17.37 13.04
N ASP A 14 -11.47 16.56 12.19
CA ASP A 14 -12.90 16.22 12.29
C ASP A 14 -13.24 15.50 13.59
N TYR A 15 -12.30 14.72 14.14
CA TYR A 15 -12.40 14.08 15.46
C TYR A 15 -11.92 14.97 16.62
N GLY A 16 -11.62 16.24 16.36
CA GLY A 16 -11.21 17.22 17.37
C GLY A 16 -9.82 16.97 17.95
N LEU A 17 -8.93 16.32 17.18
CA LEU A 17 -7.55 16.08 17.53
C LEU A 17 -6.67 17.28 17.14
N PRO A 18 -5.60 17.57 17.91
CA PRO A 18 -4.74 18.72 17.66
C PRO A 18 -3.83 18.45 16.47
N VAL A 19 -4.05 19.15 15.36
CA VAL A 19 -3.22 19.13 14.15
C VAL A 19 -2.86 20.54 13.73
N SER A 20 -1.76 20.68 12.99
CA SER A 20 -1.35 21.98 12.44
C SER A 20 -2.41 22.51 11.47
N LYS A 21 -2.59 23.84 11.46
CA LYS A 21 -3.34 24.48 10.38
C LYS A 21 -2.50 24.37 9.11
N GLY A 22 -3.05 23.74 8.08
CA GLY A 22 -2.36 23.55 6.82
C GLY A 22 -3.30 23.42 5.63
N TYR A 23 -2.74 23.60 4.45
CA TYR A 23 -3.44 23.55 3.17
C TYR A 23 -2.64 22.72 2.17
N ALA A 24 -3.32 21.77 1.52
CA ALA A 24 -2.76 21.02 0.41
C ALA A 24 -2.98 21.81 -0.88
N VAL A 25 -1.89 22.10 -1.59
CA VAL A 25 -1.86 22.97 -2.76
C VAL A 25 -1.23 22.25 -3.94
N ASP A 26 -1.62 22.63 -5.15
CA ASP A 26 -1.05 22.08 -6.40
C ASP A 26 -0.56 23.17 -7.37
N SER A 27 -0.33 24.39 -6.86
CA SER A 27 0.39 25.42 -7.60
C SER A 27 1.27 26.30 -6.69
N PRO A 28 2.35 26.91 -7.23
CA PRO A 28 3.16 27.85 -6.47
C PRO A 28 2.37 29.08 -5.99
N GLN A 29 1.33 29.49 -6.73
CA GLN A 29 0.48 30.61 -6.35
C GLN A 29 -0.34 30.27 -5.10
N GLU A 30 -1.07 29.16 -5.14
CA GLU A 30 -1.87 28.68 -4.01
C GLU A 30 -1.00 28.44 -2.76
N ALA A 31 0.24 27.97 -2.94
CA ALA A 31 1.17 27.77 -1.83
C ALA A 31 1.53 29.07 -1.10
N ALA A 32 1.70 30.16 -1.85
CA ALA A 32 1.95 31.48 -1.25
C ALA A 32 0.70 32.05 -0.58
N GLU A 33 -0.48 31.83 -1.15
CA GLU A 33 -1.77 32.21 -0.55
C GLU A 33 -2.06 31.39 0.72
N ALA A 34 -1.68 30.10 0.75
CA ALA A 34 -1.75 29.27 1.94
C ALA A 34 -0.92 29.84 3.10
N ALA A 35 0.28 30.33 2.82
CA ALA A 35 1.12 30.99 3.82
C ALA A 35 0.42 32.23 4.43
N ASP A 36 -0.26 33.04 3.60
CA ASP A 36 -1.07 34.18 4.07
C ASP A 36 -2.23 33.75 4.97
N MET A 37 -2.94 32.70 4.58
CA MET A 37 -4.07 32.17 5.36
C MET A 37 -3.61 31.57 6.69
N ILE A 38 -2.46 30.90 6.73
CA ILE A 38 -1.89 30.35 7.96
C ILE A 38 -1.39 31.49 8.87
N GLY A 39 -0.73 32.48 8.30
CA GLY A 39 -0.04 33.54 9.04
C GLY A 39 1.26 33.06 9.70
N GLY A 40 1.91 33.95 10.44
CA GLY A 40 3.20 33.70 11.08
C GLY A 40 4.40 34.02 10.17
N ASP A 41 5.59 33.65 10.66
CA ASP A 41 6.88 33.98 10.02
C ASP A 41 7.65 32.74 9.55
N MET A 42 7.11 31.53 9.80
CA MET A 42 7.72 30.25 9.46
C MET A 42 6.65 29.19 9.15
N TRP A 43 6.92 28.36 8.16
CA TRP A 43 6.05 27.27 7.71
C TRP A 43 6.85 26.00 7.47
N VAL A 44 6.15 24.88 7.44
CA VAL A 44 6.70 23.60 6.96
C VAL A 44 6.01 23.26 5.66
N VAL A 45 6.81 22.91 4.65
CA VAL A 45 6.33 22.44 3.35
C VAL A 45 6.68 20.96 3.20
N LYS A 46 5.69 20.14 2.81
CA LYS A 46 5.79 18.68 2.77
C LYS A 46 5.23 18.13 1.46
N ALA A 47 6.07 17.44 0.69
CA ALA A 47 5.62 16.65 -0.44
C ALA A 47 4.64 15.57 0.02
N GLN A 48 3.50 15.45 -0.69
CA GLN A 48 2.46 14.47 -0.37
C GLN A 48 2.65 13.24 -1.25
N VAL A 49 3.08 12.15 -0.62
CA VAL A 49 3.21 10.82 -1.21
C VAL A 49 2.81 9.78 -0.16
N HIS A 50 2.43 8.58 -0.59
CA HIS A 50 2.01 7.48 0.31
C HIS A 50 3.18 6.73 0.98
N ALA A 51 4.43 7.18 0.78
CA ALA A 51 5.64 6.63 1.39
C ALA A 51 6.17 7.47 2.57
N GLY A 52 6.75 6.78 3.56
CA GLY A 52 7.50 7.41 4.65
C GLY A 52 8.88 7.91 4.22
N GLY A 53 9.65 8.48 5.15
CA GLY A 53 11.04 8.89 4.85
C GLY A 53 11.22 10.16 4.02
N ARG A 54 10.13 10.89 3.74
CA ARG A 54 10.09 12.11 2.92
C ARG A 54 11.12 13.15 3.35
N GLY A 55 11.33 13.32 4.66
CA GLY A 55 12.32 14.26 5.19
C GLY A 55 13.76 13.95 4.78
N LYS A 56 14.17 12.66 4.80
CA LYS A 56 15.51 12.23 4.37
C LYS A 56 15.72 12.44 2.86
N ALA A 57 14.65 12.36 2.08
CA ALA A 57 14.65 12.61 0.64
C ALA A 57 14.54 14.10 0.24
N GLY A 58 14.49 15.02 1.22
CA GLY A 58 14.33 16.45 0.97
C GLY A 58 12.90 16.89 0.64
N GLY A 59 11.93 15.98 0.77
CA GLY A 59 10.50 16.23 0.60
C GLY A 59 9.82 16.88 1.80
N VAL A 60 10.58 17.30 2.82
CA VAL A 60 10.09 18.12 3.94
C VAL A 60 11.09 19.24 4.21
N LYS A 61 10.63 20.49 4.30
CA LYS A 61 11.49 21.65 4.54
C LYS A 61 10.81 22.69 5.42
N LEU A 62 11.56 23.27 6.35
CA LEU A 62 11.16 24.48 7.08
C LEU A 62 11.56 25.70 6.24
N VAL A 63 10.62 26.63 6.08
CA VAL A 63 10.75 27.82 5.23
C VAL A 63 10.26 29.07 5.96
N LYS A 64 10.85 30.22 5.65
CA LYS A 64 10.59 31.51 6.32
C LYS A 64 10.02 32.57 5.38
N THR A 65 10.02 32.31 4.08
CA THR A 65 9.52 33.26 3.07
C THR A 65 8.59 32.56 2.09
N LYS A 66 7.70 33.33 1.46
CA LYS A 66 6.81 32.81 0.41
C LYS A 66 7.60 32.39 -0.83
N GLU A 67 8.73 33.04 -1.07
CA GLU A 67 9.65 32.72 -2.16
C GLU A 67 10.23 31.31 -1.96
N GLU A 68 10.68 30.97 -0.75
CA GLU A 68 11.15 29.61 -0.42
C GLU A 68 10.04 28.55 -0.56
N ILE A 69 8.79 28.88 -0.22
CA ILE A 69 7.62 28.02 -0.44
C ILE A 69 7.44 27.75 -1.94
N ARG A 70 7.45 28.81 -2.77
CA ARG A 70 7.31 28.68 -4.23
C ARG A 70 8.43 27.85 -4.85
N GLU A 71 9.67 28.08 -4.42
CA GLU A 71 10.83 27.29 -4.87
C GLU A 71 10.66 25.81 -4.56
N PHE A 72 10.20 25.47 -3.35
CA PHE A 72 9.94 24.08 -2.96
C PHE A 72 8.85 23.43 -3.81
N VAL A 73 7.76 24.15 -4.08
CA VAL A 73 6.67 23.65 -4.94
C VAL A 73 7.18 23.43 -6.36
N CYS A 74 7.89 24.39 -6.96
CA CYS A 74 8.49 24.24 -8.30
C CYS A 74 9.54 23.11 -8.34
N GLN A 75 10.21 22.84 -7.22
CA GLN A 75 11.17 21.76 -7.11
C GLN A 75 10.50 20.39 -7.17
N TRP A 76 9.36 20.20 -6.49
CA TRP A 76 8.79 18.86 -6.26
C TRP A 76 7.53 18.55 -7.06
N LEU A 77 6.67 19.53 -7.30
CA LEU A 77 5.39 19.30 -7.96
C LEU A 77 5.59 18.74 -9.38
N GLY A 78 4.92 17.64 -9.68
CA GLY A 78 5.04 16.93 -10.96
C GLY A 78 6.32 16.10 -11.12
N LYS A 79 7.15 15.97 -10.07
CA LYS A 79 8.29 15.06 -10.03
C LYS A 79 8.04 13.90 -9.08
N ASN A 80 8.82 12.84 -9.23
CA ASN A 80 8.76 11.71 -8.32
C ASN A 80 9.69 11.92 -7.13
N LEU A 81 9.20 11.57 -5.95
CA LEU A 81 9.98 11.52 -4.71
C LEU A 81 10.35 10.08 -4.42
N VAL A 82 11.64 9.77 -4.52
CA VAL A 82 12.21 8.47 -4.12
C VAL A 82 12.54 8.52 -2.63
N THR A 83 12.06 7.52 -1.89
CA THR A 83 12.37 7.33 -0.47
C THR A 83 12.88 5.91 -0.27
N TYR A 84 13.30 5.57 0.95
CA TYR A 84 13.67 4.18 1.25
C TYR A 84 12.45 3.23 1.30
N GLN A 85 11.22 3.75 1.25
CA GLN A 85 9.97 2.98 1.22
C GLN A 85 9.32 2.95 -0.17
N THR A 86 9.92 3.57 -1.19
CA THR A 86 9.44 3.48 -2.58
C THR A 86 10.35 2.53 -3.38
N ASP A 87 9.90 2.18 -4.57
CA ASP A 87 10.79 1.62 -5.59
C ASP A 87 11.79 2.68 -6.11
N GLU A 88 12.57 2.33 -7.13
CA GLU A 88 13.54 3.21 -7.77
C GLU A 88 12.90 4.38 -8.53
N ASN A 89 11.63 4.25 -8.94
CA ASN A 89 10.90 5.28 -9.66
C ASN A 89 10.31 6.33 -8.71
N GLY A 90 10.10 5.98 -7.44
CA GLY A 90 9.51 6.87 -6.45
C GLY A 90 8.01 7.06 -6.68
N GLN A 91 7.41 7.97 -5.91
CA GLN A 91 5.99 8.30 -6.05
C GLN A 91 5.80 9.73 -6.58
N PRO A 92 4.83 9.97 -7.47
CA PRO A 92 4.61 11.28 -8.05
C PRO A 92 4.07 12.24 -6.99
N VAL A 93 4.64 13.45 -6.95
CA VAL A 93 4.19 14.52 -6.04
C VAL A 93 3.18 15.39 -6.78
N SER A 94 1.89 15.15 -6.52
CA SER A 94 0.77 15.91 -7.11
C SER A 94 0.29 17.06 -6.22
N LYS A 95 0.59 17.01 -4.92
CA LYS A 95 0.24 18.04 -3.93
C LYS A 95 1.39 18.30 -2.96
N ILE A 96 1.45 19.53 -2.46
CA ILE A 96 2.33 19.96 -1.37
C ILE A 96 1.46 20.40 -0.19
N LEU A 97 1.74 19.94 1.01
CA LEU A 97 1.14 20.45 2.23
C LEU A 97 1.98 21.61 2.74
N VAL A 98 1.37 22.79 2.87
CA VAL A 98 1.93 23.95 3.57
C VAL A 98 1.24 24.07 4.92
N GLU A 99 1.99 24.07 6.02
CA GLU A 99 1.41 24.13 7.36
C GLU A 99 2.18 25.02 8.33
N SER A 100 1.51 25.40 9.43
CA SER A 100 2.13 26.14 10.53
C SER A 100 3.27 25.36 11.16
N CYS A 101 4.41 26.03 11.40
CA CYS A 101 5.51 25.45 12.17
C CYS A 101 5.08 25.19 13.62
N THR A 102 5.49 24.05 14.17
CA THR A 102 5.23 23.66 15.56
C THR A 102 6.56 23.52 16.29
N ASP A 103 6.69 24.13 17.46
CA ASP A 103 7.86 23.95 18.32
C ASP A 103 7.81 22.56 18.97
N ILE A 104 8.91 21.82 18.88
CA ILE A 104 9.00 20.42 19.31
C ILE A 104 9.92 20.34 20.53
N ALA A 105 9.34 20.03 21.69
CA ALA A 105 10.10 19.78 22.91
C ALA A 105 10.47 18.29 23.01
N GLU A 106 9.50 17.41 22.78
CA GLU A 106 9.66 15.96 22.81
C GLU A 106 8.84 15.30 21.70
N GLU A 107 9.33 14.17 21.20
CA GLU A 107 8.67 13.37 20.16
C GLU A 107 8.28 12.01 20.74
N LEU A 108 6.99 11.66 20.62
CA LEU A 108 6.45 10.37 21.00
C LEU A 108 5.96 9.61 19.75
N TYR A 109 5.74 8.31 19.92
CA TYR A 109 5.06 7.47 18.94
C TYR A 109 3.66 7.11 19.45
N LEU A 110 2.66 7.16 18.56
CA LEU A 110 1.34 6.57 18.81
C LEU A 110 0.80 5.94 17.52
N GLY A 111 0.44 4.65 17.58
CA GLY A 111 -0.14 3.94 16.45
C GLY A 111 -1.18 2.92 16.88
N ALA A 112 -1.95 2.41 15.93
CA ALA A 112 -2.93 1.35 16.13
C ALA A 112 -3.03 0.45 14.90
N VAL A 113 -3.20 -0.85 15.15
CA VAL A 113 -3.41 -1.88 14.11
C VAL A 113 -4.42 -2.92 14.59
N VAL A 114 -4.95 -3.71 13.66
CA VAL A 114 -5.60 -4.97 14.01
C VAL A 114 -4.54 -6.04 14.22
N ASP A 115 -4.27 -6.39 15.48
CA ASP A 115 -3.37 -7.49 15.81
C ASP A 115 -4.05 -8.82 15.48
N ARG A 116 -3.52 -9.52 14.48
CA ARG A 116 -4.05 -10.81 14.02
C ARG A 116 -3.93 -11.92 15.06
N SER A 117 -2.95 -11.84 15.97
CA SER A 117 -2.72 -12.85 17.01
C SER A 117 -3.82 -12.81 18.07
N SER A 118 -4.00 -11.66 18.71
CA SER A 118 -5.08 -11.45 19.68
C SER A 118 -6.45 -11.29 19.04
N ARG A 119 -6.51 -10.94 17.74
CA ARG A 119 -7.71 -10.59 16.97
C ARG A 119 -8.41 -9.38 17.57
N ARG A 120 -7.63 -8.34 17.87
CA ARG A 120 -8.08 -7.12 18.54
C ARG A 120 -7.45 -5.90 17.89
N ILE A 121 -8.10 -4.75 18.04
CA ILE A 121 -7.44 -3.47 17.80
C ILE A 121 -6.46 -3.26 18.95
N VAL A 122 -5.19 -3.02 18.62
CA VAL A 122 -4.13 -2.78 19.59
C VAL A 122 -3.50 -1.43 19.29
N PHE A 123 -3.55 -0.54 20.28
CA PHE A 123 -2.78 0.69 20.30
C PHE A 123 -1.39 0.43 20.82
N MET A 124 -0.41 1.09 20.23
CA MET A 124 1.00 1.08 20.61
C MET A 124 1.46 2.50 20.87
N ALA A 125 2.20 2.71 21.94
CA ALA A 125 2.81 4.00 22.24
C ALA A 125 4.25 3.82 22.74
N SER A 126 5.12 4.78 22.44
CA SER A 126 6.53 4.76 22.85
C SER A 126 7.06 6.17 23.06
N THR A 127 8.07 6.31 23.92
CA THR A 127 8.87 7.54 24.08
C THR A 127 9.83 7.75 22.92
N GLU A 128 10.04 6.74 22.08
CA GLU A 128 10.92 6.81 20.90
C GLU A 128 10.13 7.32 19.68
N GLY A 129 9.69 8.58 19.71
CA GLY A 129 9.13 9.25 18.53
C GLY A 129 10.21 9.65 17.51
N GLY A 130 9.79 9.91 16.27
CA GLY A 130 10.68 10.35 15.18
C GLY A 130 11.56 9.25 14.58
N VAL A 131 11.42 8.01 15.06
CA VAL A 131 12.19 6.82 14.62
C VAL A 131 11.23 5.76 14.08
N GLU A 132 11.70 4.89 13.19
CA GLU A 132 10.96 3.71 12.72
C GLU A 132 10.61 2.78 13.90
N ILE A 133 9.32 2.53 14.09
CA ILE A 133 8.83 1.76 15.23
C ILE A 133 9.27 0.29 15.16
N GLU A 134 9.49 -0.23 13.95
CA GLU A 134 10.00 -1.57 13.69
C GLU A 134 11.38 -1.77 14.31
N LYS A 135 12.26 -0.76 14.18
CA LYS A 135 13.58 -0.78 14.80
C LYS A 135 13.48 -0.77 16.33
N VAL A 136 12.59 0.04 16.88
CA VAL A 136 12.33 0.07 18.33
C VAL A 136 11.80 -1.29 18.81
N ALA A 137 10.94 -1.94 18.02
CA ALA A 137 10.37 -3.24 18.34
C ALA A 137 11.42 -4.38 18.34
N GLU A 138 12.43 -4.28 17.47
CA GLU A 138 13.53 -5.24 17.42
C GLU A 138 14.59 -4.99 18.51
N GLU A 139 15.02 -3.74 18.68
CA GLU A 139 16.16 -3.40 19.55
C GLU A 139 15.75 -3.16 21.02
N THR A 140 14.59 -2.55 21.26
CA THR A 140 14.11 -2.14 22.59
C THR A 140 12.60 -2.38 22.76
N PRO A 141 12.12 -3.64 22.61
CA PRO A 141 10.70 -3.98 22.63
C PRO A 141 9.97 -3.54 23.90
N GLU A 142 10.67 -3.42 25.02
CA GLU A 142 10.14 -2.98 26.31
C GLU A 142 9.66 -1.52 26.31
N LYS A 143 10.13 -0.70 25.37
CA LYS A 143 9.67 0.69 25.19
C LYS A 143 8.33 0.78 24.47
N ILE A 144 7.84 -0.31 23.86
CA ILE A 144 6.55 -0.34 23.17
C ILE A 144 5.46 -0.74 24.15
N LEU A 145 4.74 0.27 24.61
CA LEU A 145 3.57 0.13 25.46
C LEU A 145 2.36 -0.25 24.61
N ARG A 146 1.47 -1.08 25.14
CA ARG A 146 0.29 -1.56 24.39
C ARG A 146 -1.01 -1.40 25.17
N ALA A 147 -2.08 -1.06 24.47
CA ALA A 147 -3.45 -1.11 24.96
C ALA A 147 -4.32 -1.90 23.98
N THR A 148 -4.92 -3.00 24.46
CA THR A 148 -5.79 -3.86 23.64
C THR A 148 -7.25 -3.47 23.84
N ILE A 149 -7.95 -3.16 22.76
CA ILE A 149 -9.35 -2.73 22.81
C ILE A 149 -10.28 -3.94 22.88
N ASP A 150 -11.15 -3.98 23.89
CA ASP A 150 -12.20 -4.99 23.96
C ASP A 150 -13.36 -4.61 23.01
N PRO A 151 -13.81 -5.52 22.12
CA PRO A 151 -14.85 -5.19 21.15
C PRO A 151 -16.23 -4.88 21.78
N LEU A 152 -16.51 -5.39 22.98
CA LEU A 152 -17.79 -5.17 23.65
C LEU A 152 -17.83 -3.81 24.34
N THR A 153 -16.77 -3.44 25.06
CA THR A 153 -16.73 -2.16 25.78
C THR A 153 -16.20 -1.00 24.93
N GLY A 154 -15.54 -1.30 23.81
CA GLY A 154 -14.81 -0.32 23.04
C GLY A 154 -13.60 0.25 23.80
N PRO A 155 -12.98 1.33 23.28
CA PRO A 155 -11.88 1.99 23.97
C PRO A 155 -12.36 2.61 25.28
N GLN A 156 -11.53 2.49 26.32
CA GLN A 156 -11.85 3.00 27.64
C GLN A 156 -10.83 4.04 28.10
N PRO A 157 -11.26 5.15 28.75
CA PRO A 157 -10.34 6.21 29.18
C PRO A 157 -9.22 5.75 30.11
N TYR A 158 -9.40 4.66 30.86
CA TYR A 158 -8.34 4.14 31.74
C TYR A 158 -7.15 3.60 30.95
N GLN A 159 -7.37 3.07 29.73
CA GLN A 159 -6.31 2.53 28.87
C GLN A 159 -5.41 3.67 28.37
N GLY A 160 -6.03 4.77 27.93
CA GLY A 160 -5.29 5.99 27.57
C GLY A 160 -4.50 6.57 28.75
N ARG A 161 -5.07 6.55 29.97
CA ARG A 161 -4.34 6.98 31.18
C ARG A 161 -3.15 6.08 31.49
N GLU A 162 -3.33 4.77 31.39
CA GLU A 162 -2.26 3.80 31.64
C GLU A 162 -1.08 4.00 30.69
N LEU A 163 -1.35 4.19 29.40
CA LEU A 163 -0.32 4.54 28.42
C LEU A 163 0.34 5.88 28.77
N ALA A 164 -0.45 6.92 29.05
CA ALA A 164 0.09 8.25 29.39
C ALA A 164 1.03 8.21 30.60
N PHE A 165 0.66 7.50 31.68
CA PHE A 165 1.52 7.36 32.85
C PHE A 165 2.81 6.62 32.54
N LYS A 166 2.76 5.56 31.74
CA LYS A 166 3.94 4.78 31.35
C LYS A 166 4.87 5.56 30.39
N LEU A 167 4.33 6.48 29.60
CA LEU A 167 5.09 7.44 28.79
C LEU A 167 5.73 8.56 29.62
N GLY A 168 5.39 8.68 30.91
CA GLY A 168 5.89 9.76 31.77
C GLY A 168 5.13 11.09 31.62
N LEU A 169 3.97 11.10 30.95
CA LEU A 169 3.16 12.31 30.80
C LEU A 169 2.59 12.78 32.14
N ALA A 170 2.48 14.10 32.33
CA ALA A 170 2.02 14.69 33.58
C ALA A 170 0.96 15.79 33.38
N GLY A 171 0.17 16.03 34.43
CA GLY A 171 -0.77 17.15 34.48
C GLY A 171 -1.79 17.13 33.33
N GLU A 172 -1.83 18.21 32.56
CA GLU A 172 -2.79 18.38 31.46
C GLU A 172 -2.48 17.46 30.26
N GLN A 173 -1.23 17.06 30.07
CA GLN A 173 -0.81 16.16 28.99
C GLN A 173 -1.54 14.81 29.08
N ILE A 174 -1.79 14.31 30.30
CA ILE A 174 -2.55 13.06 30.49
C ILE A 174 -3.97 13.20 29.95
N LYS A 175 -4.63 14.33 30.21
CA LYS A 175 -6.00 14.56 29.71
C LYS A 175 -6.02 14.70 28.18
N GLN A 176 -5.04 15.42 27.62
CA GLN A 176 -4.88 15.58 26.19
C GLN A 176 -4.61 14.22 25.51
N PHE A 177 -3.70 13.42 26.06
CA PHE A 177 -3.38 12.08 25.55
C PHE A 177 -4.59 11.17 25.58
N VAL A 178 -5.35 11.15 26.68
CA VAL A 178 -6.58 10.37 26.78
C VAL A 178 -7.59 10.81 25.73
N LYS A 179 -7.75 12.11 25.48
CA LYS A 179 -8.63 12.62 24.42
C LYS A 179 -8.15 12.14 23.04
N ILE A 180 -6.86 12.22 22.76
CA ILE A 180 -6.27 11.76 21.50
C ILE A 180 -6.48 10.26 21.31
N PHE A 181 -6.12 9.45 22.29
CA PHE A 181 -6.33 8.00 22.30
C PHE A 181 -7.80 7.63 22.03
N MET A 182 -8.73 8.24 22.76
CA MET A 182 -10.16 7.95 22.59
C MET A 182 -10.68 8.37 21.21
N GLY A 183 -10.26 9.55 20.71
CA GLY A 183 -10.65 10.03 19.39
C GLY A 183 -10.11 9.16 18.26
N LEU A 184 -8.84 8.77 18.32
CA LEU A 184 -8.23 7.86 17.34
C LEU A 184 -8.88 6.47 17.39
N ALA A 185 -9.18 5.95 18.57
CA ALA A 185 -9.81 4.64 18.71
C ALA A 185 -11.24 4.64 18.16
N GLN A 186 -12.00 5.71 18.40
CA GLN A 186 -13.32 5.90 17.80
C GLN A 186 -13.21 5.99 16.27
N MET A 187 -12.28 6.81 15.76
CA MET A 187 -12.02 6.95 14.33
C MET A 187 -11.62 5.63 13.67
N PHE A 188 -10.77 4.82 14.32
CA PHE A 188 -10.35 3.51 13.83
C PHE A 188 -11.54 2.60 13.52
N ILE A 189 -12.55 2.61 14.40
CA ILE A 189 -13.77 1.81 14.26
C ILE A 189 -14.71 2.44 13.22
N ASP A 190 -15.00 3.74 13.33
CA ASP A 190 -15.97 4.43 12.49
C ASP A 190 -15.57 4.48 11.01
N LYS A 191 -14.26 4.49 10.74
CA LYS A 191 -13.68 4.63 9.40
C LYS A 191 -13.13 3.33 8.83
N ASP A 192 -13.34 2.19 9.51
CA ASP A 192 -12.83 0.88 9.09
C ASP A 192 -11.33 0.90 8.77
N LEU A 193 -10.55 1.45 9.70
CA LEU A 193 -9.11 1.59 9.50
C LEU A 193 -8.41 0.24 9.72
N ALA A 194 -7.36 0.02 8.94
CA ALA A 194 -6.42 -1.08 9.13
C ALA A 194 -5.19 -0.64 9.94
N LEU A 195 -4.82 0.64 9.83
CA LEU A 195 -3.64 1.23 10.44
C LEU A 195 -3.89 2.72 10.75
N ILE A 196 -3.46 3.15 11.93
CA ILE A 196 -3.18 4.55 12.25
C ILE A 196 -1.75 4.63 12.76
N GLU A 197 -1.00 5.64 12.32
CA GLU A 197 0.29 5.99 12.89
C GLU A 197 0.46 7.51 12.94
N ILE A 198 0.88 8.00 14.11
CA ILE A 198 1.26 9.38 14.39
C ILE A 198 2.71 9.33 14.85
N ASN A 199 3.62 9.69 13.94
CA ASN A 199 5.04 9.66 14.19
C ASN A 199 5.74 10.89 13.56
N PRO A 200 5.97 11.97 14.33
CA PRO A 200 5.83 12.06 15.78
C PRO A 200 4.46 12.57 16.26
N LEU A 201 4.04 12.08 17.44
CA LEU A 201 3.13 12.76 18.35
C LEU A 201 3.98 13.69 19.24
N VAL A 202 3.88 14.99 19.03
CA VAL A 202 4.78 15.98 19.64
C VAL A 202 4.25 16.49 20.96
N ILE A 203 5.14 16.72 21.92
CA ILE A 203 4.92 17.64 23.04
C ILE A 203 5.54 18.98 22.66
N THR A 204 4.75 20.04 22.63
CA THR A 204 5.27 21.39 22.33
C THR A 204 6.00 21.99 23.53
N ASP A 205 6.76 23.07 23.31
CA ASP A 205 7.43 23.81 24.40
C ASP A 205 6.44 24.35 25.46
N GLN A 206 5.18 24.55 25.08
CA GLN A 206 4.10 24.95 26.00
C GLN A 206 3.47 23.75 26.74
N GLY A 207 3.99 22.54 26.52
CA GLY A 207 3.57 21.30 27.17
C GLY A 207 2.30 20.67 26.58
N ASN A 208 1.88 21.05 25.38
CA ASN A 208 0.67 20.50 24.73
C ASN A 208 1.01 19.37 23.77
N LEU A 209 0.12 18.38 23.65
CA LEU A 209 0.24 17.32 22.65
C LEU A 209 -0.28 17.77 21.29
N HIS A 210 0.43 17.37 20.23
CA HIS A 210 0.15 17.76 18.85
C HIS A 210 0.46 16.63 17.86
N CYS A 211 -0.48 16.30 16.98
CA CYS A 211 -0.30 15.26 15.96
C CYS A 211 0.42 15.86 14.75
N LEU A 212 1.76 15.75 14.72
CA LEU A 212 2.57 16.43 13.72
C LEU A 212 2.56 15.72 12.36
N ASP A 213 2.41 14.40 12.35
CA ASP A 213 2.27 13.59 11.13
C ASP A 213 1.05 12.66 11.25
N ALA A 214 0.56 12.18 10.11
CA ALA A 214 -0.58 11.29 10.02
C ALA A 214 -0.38 10.29 8.89
N LYS A 215 -0.30 9.00 9.26
CA LYS A 215 -0.35 7.89 8.31
C LYS A 215 -1.56 7.03 8.63
N ILE A 216 -2.46 6.90 7.66
CA ILE A 216 -3.71 6.15 7.81
C ILE A 216 -3.82 5.14 6.67
N GLY A 217 -4.05 3.88 7.05
CA GLY A 217 -4.44 2.82 6.14
C GLY A 217 -5.91 2.45 6.38
N VAL A 218 -6.72 2.50 5.34
CA VAL A 218 -8.13 2.08 5.33
C VAL A 218 -8.22 0.64 4.83
N ASP A 219 -9.07 -0.19 5.45
CA ASP A 219 -9.41 -1.49 4.90
C ASP A 219 -10.17 -1.32 3.58
N SER A 220 -9.52 -1.68 2.46
CA SER A 220 -10.11 -1.57 1.13
C SER A 220 -11.41 -2.37 1.00
N ASN A 221 -11.57 -3.45 1.76
CA ASN A 221 -12.79 -4.27 1.75
C ASN A 221 -13.99 -3.55 2.36
N ALA A 222 -13.78 -2.50 3.15
CA ALA A 222 -14.84 -1.72 3.76
C ALA A 222 -15.24 -0.48 2.93
N LEU A 223 -14.54 -0.19 1.83
CA LEU A 223 -14.80 1.02 1.04
C LEU A 223 -16.23 1.11 0.50
N TYR A 224 -16.93 -0.01 0.32
CA TYR A 224 -18.34 -0.05 -0.10
C TYR A 224 -19.26 0.75 0.84
N ARG A 225 -18.92 0.86 2.12
CA ARG A 225 -19.66 1.62 3.14
C ARG A 225 -18.96 2.91 3.60
N GLN A 226 -17.78 3.21 3.06
CA GLN A 226 -16.97 4.39 3.39
C GLN A 226 -16.83 5.33 2.18
N ASN A 227 -17.96 5.84 1.67
CA ASN A 227 -17.98 6.65 0.44
C ASN A 227 -17.03 7.88 0.50
N ALA A 228 -17.02 8.61 1.62
CA ALA A 228 -16.15 9.77 1.78
C ALA A 228 -14.65 9.42 1.74
N LEU A 229 -14.26 8.22 2.21
CA LEU A 229 -12.87 7.78 2.10
C LEU A 229 -12.55 7.28 0.69
N ARG A 230 -13.51 6.68 0.00
CA ARG A 230 -13.34 6.25 -1.40
C ARG A 230 -13.01 7.43 -2.31
N GLU A 231 -13.61 8.59 -2.06
CA GLU A 231 -13.34 9.84 -2.79
C GLU A 231 -11.93 10.40 -2.53
N MET A 232 -11.27 9.97 -1.44
CA MET A 232 -9.89 10.36 -1.11
C MET A 232 -8.84 9.49 -1.81
N HIS A 233 -9.23 8.43 -2.53
CA HIS A 233 -8.29 7.54 -3.21
C HIS A 233 -7.50 8.29 -4.28
N ASP A 234 -6.17 8.16 -4.20
CA ASP A 234 -5.24 8.68 -5.20
C ASP A 234 -4.56 7.51 -5.93
N PRO A 235 -5.06 7.11 -7.13
CA PRO A 235 -4.48 6.02 -7.90
C PRO A 235 -3.09 6.33 -8.45
N SER A 236 -2.66 7.60 -8.47
CA SER A 236 -1.31 7.96 -8.94
C SER A 236 -0.19 7.44 -8.03
N GLN A 237 -0.54 7.04 -6.80
CA GLN A 237 0.40 6.53 -5.81
C GLN A 237 0.59 5.01 -5.86
N GLU A 238 -0.16 4.33 -6.73
CA GLU A 238 -0.14 2.89 -6.97
C GLU A 238 0.52 2.59 -8.32
N ASP A 239 1.03 1.38 -8.53
CA ASP A 239 1.51 0.97 -9.85
C ASP A 239 0.32 0.98 -10.84
N GLU A 240 0.49 1.63 -12.00
CA GLU A 240 -0.57 1.77 -13.01
C GLU A 240 -1.15 0.41 -13.44
N ARG A 241 -0.31 -0.64 -13.46
CA ARG A 241 -0.70 -2.02 -13.77
C ARG A 241 -1.57 -2.62 -12.66
N GLU A 242 -1.25 -2.35 -11.40
CA GLU A 242 -2.06 -2.78 -10.26
C GLU A 242 -3.43 -2.09 -10.27
N ALA A 243 -3.45 -0.78 -10.54
CA ALA A 243 -4.68 0.00 -10.67
C ALA A 243 -5.55 -0.48 -11.84
N HIS A 244 -4.95 -0.78 -13.00
CA HIS A 244 -5.65 -1.36 -14.15
C HIS A 244 -6.19 -2.76 -13.82
N ALA A 245 -5.39 -3.61 -13.18
CA ALA A 245 -5.79 -4.96 -12.76
C ALA A 245 -7.05 -4.92 -11.87
N ALA A 246 -7.08 -4.01 -10.90
CA ALA A 246 -8.20 -3.86 -9.97
C ALA A 246 -9.54 -3.56 -10.69
N GLN A 247 -9.52 -2.82 -11.81
CA GLN A 247 -10.73 -2.53 -12.62
C GLN A 247 -11.35 -3.79 -13.24
N TRP A 248 -10.55 -4.85 -13.40
CA TRP A 248 -10.96 -6.14 -13.95
C TRP A 248 -11.10 -7.22 -12.88
N GLU A 249 -11.14 -6.81 -11.61
CA GLU A 249 -11.17 -7.68 -10.43
C GLU A 249 -9.96 -8.64 -10.39
N LEU A 250 -8.84 -8.25 -11.00
CA LEU A 250 -7.59 -9.00 -10.97
C LEU A 250 -6.73 -8.48 -9.81
N ASN A 251 -6.10 -9.38 -9.06
CA ASN A 251 -5.10 -8.99 -8.07
C ASN A 251 -3.73 -9.16 -8.71
N TYR A 252 -3.06 -8.05 -9.00
CA TYR A 252 -1.72 -8.01 -9.61
C TYR A 252 -0.74 -7.39 -8.63
N VAL A 253 0.51 -7.87 -8.64
CA VAL A 253 1.66 -7.21 -8.00
C VAL A 253 2.85 -7.41 -8.93
N ALA A 254 3.57 -6.34 -9.23
CA ALA A 254 4.78 -6.42 -10.04
C ALA A 254 5.98 -6.94 -9.24
N LEU A 255 6.86 -7.71 -9.86
CA LEU A 255 8.13 -8.17 -9.30
C LEU A 255 9.26 -7.96 -10.32
N ASP A 256 10.50 -8.00 -9.85
CA ASP A 256 11.69 -7.94 -10.71
C ASP A 256 12.04 -9.35 -11.22
N GLY A 257 11.50 -9.70 -12.39
CA GLY A 257 11.69 -11.02 -12.99
C GLY A 257 11.36 -11.05 -14.49
N ASN A 258 11.42 -12.24 -15.08
CA ASN A 258 11.21 -12.44 -16.51
C ASN A 258 10.19 -13.53 -16.86
N ILE A 259 9.54 -14.15 -15.87
CA ILE A 259 8.49 -15.15 -16.08
C ILE A 259 7.17 -14.63 -15.55
N GLY A 260 6.30 -14.21 -16.46
CA GLY A 260 4.96 -13.75 -16.11
C GLY A 260 4.11 -14.91 -15.59
N CYS A 261 3.38 -14.74 -14.49
CA CYS A 261 2.54 -15.79 -13.91
C CYS A 261 1.07 -15.38 -13.95
N MET A 262 0.20 -16.27 -14.42
CA MET A 262 -1.27 -16.10 -14.40
C MET A 262 -1.91 -17.32 -13.76
N VAL A 263 -2.57 -17.13 -12.62
CA VAL A 263 -3.02 -18.23 -11.77
C VAL A 263 -4.40 -17.94 -11.20
N ASN A 264 -5.21 -18.97 -10.93
CA ASN A 264 -6.46 -18.81 -10.18
C ASN A 264 -6.30 -19.22 -8.71
N GLY A 265 -6.53 -18.26 -7.82
CA GLY A 265 -6.43 -18.38 -6.37
C GLY A 265 -5.06 -17.94 -5.82
N ALA A 266 -5.07 -16.96 -4.92
CA ALA A 266 -3.88 -16.36 -4.33
C ALA A 266 -2.85 -17.36 -3.77
N GLY A 267 -3.31 -18.41 -3.08
CA GLY A 267 -2.41 -19.43 -2.54
C GLY A 267 -1.68 -20.23 -3.63
N LEU A 268 -2.37 -20.55 -4.72
CA LEU A 268 -1.77 -21.23 -5.87
C LEU A 268 -0.85 -20.27 -6.64
N ALA A 269 -1.21 -18.99 -6.74
CA ALA A 269 -0.39 -17.97 -7.38
C ALA A 269 0.97 -17.84 -6.68
N MET A 270 0.98 -17.68 -5.35
CA MET A 270 2.22 -17.67 -4.56
C MET A 270 3.01 -18.99 -4.73
N GLY A 271 2.35 -20.14 -4.61
CA GLY A 271 3.03 -21.44 -4.80
C GLY A 271 3.60 -21.65 -6.22
N THR A 272 3.00 -21.02 -7.23
CA THR A 272 3.49 -21.04 -8.62
C THR A 272 4.75 -20.17 -8.76
N MET A 273 4.77 -19.00 -8.15
CA MET A 273 5.96 -18.16 -8.10
C MET A 273 7.11 -18.87 -7.36
N ASP A 274 6.81 -19.47 -6.20
CA ASP A 274 7.80 -20.19 -5.38
C ASP A 274 8.42 -21.36 -6.14
N ILE A 275 7.61 -22.16 -6.86
CA ILE A 275 8.15 -23.30 -7.62
C ILE A 275 8.94 -22.87 -8.85
N VAL A 276 8.57 -21.74 -9.49
CA VAL A 276 9.39 -21.14 -10.55
C VAL A 276 10.75 -20.72 -9.99
N ALA A 277 10.77 -20.03 -8.85
CA ALA A 277 12.00 -19.64 -8.16
C ALA A 277 12.84 -20.85 -7.71
N LEU A 278 12.19 -21.91 -7.20
CA LEU A 278 12.84 -23.16 -6.80
C LEU A 278 13.58 -23.83 -7.97
N HIS A 279 13.09 -23.65 -9.19
CA HIS A 279 13.72 -24.15 -10.42
C HIS A 279 14.63 -23.12 -11.11
N GLY A 280 15.04 -22.05 -10.42
CA GLY A 280 16.00 -21.07 -10.92
C GLY A 280 15.43 -20.01 -11.86
N GLY A 281 14.10 -19.90 -11.96
CA GLY A 281 13.42 -18.81 -12.66
C GLY A 281 13.21 -17.58 -11.79
N PHE A 282 12.84 -16.47 -12.41
CA PHE A 282 12.52 -15.22 -11.73
C PHE A 282 11.07 -14.82 -12.08
N PRO A 283 10.10 -15.05 -11.17
CA PRO A 283 8.72 -14.61 -11.37
C PRO A 283 8.66 -13.09 -11.56
N ALA A 284 8.06 -12.63 -12.67
CA ALA A 284 7.94 -11.21 -13.00
C ALA A 284 6.72 -10.55 -12.33
N ASN A 285 5.74 -11.35 -11.89
CA ASN A 285 4.55 -10.82 -11.25
C ASN A 285 3.84 -11.88 -10.40
N PHE A 286 3.04 -11.40 -9.46
CA PHE A 286 1.90 -12.12 -8.90
C PHE A 286 0.66 -11.72 -9.70
N LEU A 287 -0.16 -12.67 -10.14
CA LEU A 287 -1.49 -12.37 -10.68
C LEU A 287 -2.50 -13.48 -10.35
N ASP A 288 -3.55 -13.10 -9.63
CA ASP A 288 -4.71 -13.94 -9.33
C ASP A 288 -5.92 -13.52 -10.18
N VAL A 289 -6.35 -14.38 -11.10
CA VAL A 289 -7.56 -14.20 -11.92
C VAL A 289 -8.86 -14.57 -11.19
N GLY A 290 -8.78 -15.04 -9.95
CA GLY A 290 -9.93 -15.50 -9.16
C GLY A 290 -10.59 -16.77 -9.71
N GLY A 291 -11.77 -17.11 -9.20
CA GLY A 291 -12.46 -18.36 -9.54
C GLY A 291 -13.06 -18.45 -10.96
N GLY A 292 -13.21 -17.31 -11.65
CA GLY A 292 -13.81 -17.22 -12.98
C GLY A 292 -12.85 -16.65 -14.02
N ALA A 293 -12.17 -17.53 -14.75
CA ALA A 293 -11.29 -17.16 -15.87
C ALA A 293 -12.10 -17.05 -17.18
N THR A 294 -12.82 -15.93 -17.36
CA THR A 294 -13.49 -15.63 -18.65
C THR A 294 -12.47 -15.20 -19.70
N LYS A 295 -12.84 -15.26 -20.99
CA LYS A 295 -11.95 -14.85 -22.09
C LYS A 295 -11.44 -13.42 -21.89
N GLU A 296 -12.34 -12.49 -21.54
CA GLU A 296 -12.02 -11.07 -21.39
C GLU A 296 -11.02 -10.84 -20.26
N ARG A 297 -11.20 -11.50 -19.10
CA ARG A 297 -10.29 -11.38 -17.96
C ARG A 297 -8.93 -11.99 -18.25
N VAL A 298 -8.87 -13.10 -18.97
CA VAL A 298 -7.61 -13.72 -19.42
C VAL A 298 -6.89 -12.80 -20.41
N SER A 299 -7.61 -12.19 -21.37
CA SER A 299 -7.03 -11.23 -22.31
C SER A 299 -6.45 -10.01 -21.59
N GLU A 300 -7.18 -9.44 -20.62
CA GLU A 300 -6.67 -8.29 -19.86
C GLU A 300 -5.48 -8.66 -18.97
N ALA A 301 -5.50 -9.84 -18.35
CA ALA A 301 -4.36 -10.35 -17.59
C ALA A 301 -3.10 -10.50 -18.47
N PHE A 302 -3.25 -10.95 -19.73
CA PHE A 302 -2.14 -10.97 -20.68
C PHE A 302 -1.62 -9.58 -21.01
N LYS A 303 -2.50 -8.60 -21.28
CA LYS A 303 -2.08 -7.22 -21.57
C LYS A 303 -1.28 -6.62 -20.41
N ILE A 304 -1.69 -6.89 -19.18
CA ILE A 304 -1.01 -6.40 -17.96
C ILE A 304 0.37 -7.08 -17.81
N ILE A 305 0.44 -8.41 -17.95
CA ILE A 305 1.72 -9.13 -17.83
C ILE A 305 2.70 -8.69 -18.92
N LEU A 306 2.23 -8.55 -20.16
CA LEU A 306 3.06 -8.24 -21.32
C LEU A 306 3.33 -6.74 -21.50
N SER A 307 2.79 -5.88 -20.64
CA SER A 307 3.23 -4.47 -20.59
C SER A 307 4.61 -4.34 -19.95
N ASP A 308 5.14 -5.41 -19.35
CA ASP A 308 6.50 -5.48 -18.84
C ASP A 308 7.44 -6.12 -19.88
N ASP A 309 8.32 -5.30 -20.46
CA ASP A 309 9.28 -5.71 -21.49
C ASP A 309 10.31 -6.76 -21.00
N ASN A 310 10.45 -6.93 -19.67
CA ASN A 310 11.33 -7.95 -19.09
C ASN A 310 10.76 -9.37 -19.23
N VAL A 311 9.45 -9.53 -19.43
CA VAL A 311 8.81 -10.84 -19.55
C VAL A 311 9.29 -11.56 -20.82
N LYS A 312 9.86 -12.76 -20.64
CA LYS A 312 10.37 -13.63 -21.71
C LYS A 312 9.58 -14.94 -21.86
N ALA A 313 8.78 -15.30 -20.87
CA ALA A 313 7.83 -16.42 -20.94
C ALA A 313 6.64 -16.14 -20.02
N VAL A 314 5.49 -16.75 -20.31
CA VAL A 314 4.31 -16.70 -19.43
C VAL A 314 3.96 -18.10 -18.96
N LEU A 315 3.78 -18.29 -17.65
CA LEU A 315 3.27 -19.49 -17.02
C LEU A 315 1.82 -19.28 -16.60
N ILE A 316 0.90 -19.97 -17.28
CA ILE A 316 -0.50 -20.08 -16.89
C ILE A 316 -0.67 -21.37 -16.09
N ASN A 317 -1.07 -21.26 -14.83
CA ASN A 317 -1.40 -22.40 -13.99
C ASN A 317 -2.83 -22.28 -13.50
N ILE A 318 -3.75 -23.03 -14.12
CA ILE A 318 -5.16 -22.99 -13.76
C ILE A 318 -5.62 -24.35 -13.26
N PHE A 319 -6.16 -24.37 -12.06
CA PHE A 319 -6.91 -25.50 -11.52
C PHE A 319 -8.40 -25.30 -11.84
N GLY A 320 -8.90 -26.01 -12.86
CA GLY A 320 -10.28 -26.05 -13.28
C GLY A 320 -11.17 -26.76 -12.24
N GLY A 321 -11.73 -25.97 -11.33
CA GLY A 321 -12.77 -26.42 -10.41
C GLY A 321 -14.14 -26.44 -11.08
N ILE A 322 -14.85 -25.30 -11.01
CA ILE A 322 -16.21 -25.15 -11.57
C ILE A 322 -16.17 -25.02 -13.10
N VAL A 323 -15.17 -24.30 -13.63
CA VAL A 323 -14.99 -24.10 -15.08
C VAL A 323 -14.19 -25.27 -15.66
N ARG A 324 -14.68 -25.80 -16.78
CA ARG A 324 -14.03 -26.88 -17.52
C ARG A 324 -12.73 -26.41 -18.20
N CYS A 325 -11.68 -27.21 -18.12
CA CYS A 325 -10.37 -26.90 -18.70
C CYS A 325 -10.39 -26.75 -20.22
N ASP A 326 -11.29 -27.43 -20.95
CA ASP A 326 -11.42 -27.24 -22.39
C ASP A 326 -11.90 -25.83 -22.78
N LEU A 327 -12.85 -25.26 -22.02
CA LEU A 327 -13.28 -23.86 -22.23
C LEU A 327 -12.18 -22.86 -21.86
N ILE A 328 -11.43 -23.15 -20.80
CA ILE A 328 -10.26 -22.32 -20.41
C ILE A 328 -9.21 -22.36 -21.52
N ALA A 329 -8.92 -23.54 -22.08
CA ALA A 329 -7.99 -23.70 -23.19
C ALA A 329 -8.41 -22.88 -24.41
N GLU A 330 -9.68 -22.94 -24.81
CA GLU A 330 -10.23 -22.11 -25.89
C GLU A 330 -10.09 -20.61 -25.60
N GLY A 331 -10.33 -20.19 -24.35
CA GLY A 331 -10.15 -18.80 -23.92
C GLY A 331 -8.69 -18.34 -24.01
N VAL A 332 -7.73 -19.17 -23.59
CA VAL A 332 -6.30 -18.89 -23.68
C VAL A 332 -5.86 -18.78 -25.14
N ILE A 333 -6.26 -19.72 -26.00
CA ILE A 333 -5.95 -19.68 -27.44
C ILE A 333 -6.49 -18.38 -28.06
N GLY A 334 -7.75 -18.06 -27.80
CA GLY A 334 -8.37 -16.85 -28.33
C GLY A 334 -7.69 -15.56 -27.86
N ALA A 335 -7.25 -15.51 -26.59
CA ALA A 335 -6.50 -14.37 -26.06
C ALA A 335 -5.10 -14.25 -26.70
N VAL A 336 -4.39 -15.36 -26.88
CA VAL A 336 -3.07 -15.39 -27.52
C VAL A 336 -3.13 -14.91 -28.97
N GLU A 337 -4.13 -15.35 -29.73
CA GLU A 337 -4.35 -14.91 -31.12
C GLU A 337 -4.75 -13.44 -31.22
N GLU A 338 -5.64 -12.98 -30.34
CA GLU A 338 -6.16 -11.62 -30.36
C GLU A 338 -5.10 -10.58 -29.96
N ILE A 339 -4.25 -10.90 -28.99
CA ILE A 339 -3.21 -10.01 -28.48
C ILE A 339 -1.93 -10.09 -29.32
N GLY A 340 -1.67 -11.23 -29.96
CA GLY A 340 -0.44 -11.47 -30.69
C GLY A 340 0.74 -11.74 -29.76
N VAL A 341 0.58 -12.71 -28.84
CA VAL A 341 1.62 -13.04 -27.86
C VAL A 341 2.81 -13.71 -28.54
N GLU A 342 3.98 -13.04 -28.54
CA GLU A 342 5.21 -13.55 -29.17
C GLU A 342 6.03 -14.45 -28.25
N VAL A 343 5.98 -14.20 -26.93
CA VAL A 343 6.70 -14.98 -25.93
C VAL A 343 6.09 -16.38 -25.76
N PRO A 344 6.90 -17.41 -25.46
CA PRO A 344 6.38 -18.76 -25.19
C PRO A 344 5.43 -18.77 -23.98
N VAL A 345 4.30 -19.47 -24.15
CA VAL A 345 3.29 -19.61 -23.09
C VAL A 345 3.26 -21.06 -22.61
N VAL A 346 3.65 -21.28 -21.36
CA VAL A 346 3.53 -22.58 -20.70
C VAL A 346 2.19 -22.63 -19.98
N VAL A 347 1.39 -23.65 -20.25
CA VAL A 347 0.03 -23.77 -19.69
C VAL A 347 -0.10 -25.11 -18.98
N ARG A 348 -0.43 -25.04 -17.70
CA ARG A 348 -0.81 -26.20 -16.89
C ARG A 348 -2.28 -26.09 -16.52
N LEU A 349 -3.05 -27.05 -17.01
CA LEU A 349 -4.46 -27.23 -16.67
C LEU A 349 -4.62 -28.51 -15.86
N GLU A 350 -5.31 -28.42 -14.72
CA GLU A 350 -5.73 -29.58 -13.93
C GLU A 350 -7.19 -29.47 -13.49
N GLY A 351 -7.82 -30.61 -13.20
CA GLY A 351 -9.24 -30.67 -12.81
C GLY A 351 -10.16 -31.11 -13.94
N ASN A 352 -11.35 -30.51 -14.03
CA ASN A 352 -12.42 -31.00 -14.90
C ASN A 352 -12.05 -30.87 -16.39
N ASN A 353 -12.08 -31.97 -17.15
CA ASN A 353 -11.66 -32.06 -18.56
C ASN A 353 -10.20 -31.61 -18.83
N ALA A 354 -9.31 -31.73 -17.86
CA ALA A 354 -7.90 -31.32 -18.03
C ALA A 354 -7.21 -32.00 -19.21
N GLU A 355 -7.43 -33.31 -19.43
CA GLU A 355 -6.87 -34.03 -20.58
C GLU A 355 -7.32 -33.45 -21.92
N LEU A 356 -8.62 -33.13 -22.04
CA LEU A 356 -9.17 -32.52 -23.24
C LEU A 356 -8.61 -31.11 -23.45
N GLY A 357 -8.55 -30.29 -22.38
CA GLY A 357 -7.95 -28.95 -22.45
C GLY A 357 -6.49 -28.98 -22.89
N ARG A 358 -5.67 -29.90 -22.36
CA ARG A 358 -4.28 -30.08 -22.80
C ARG A 358 -4.18 -30.47 -24.27
N LYS A 359 -5.08 -31.33 -24.75
CA LYS A 359 -5.13 -31.70 -26.17
C LYS A 359 -5.50 -30.49 -27.04
N VAL A 360 -6.50 -29.70 -26.65
CA VAL A 360 -6.90 -28.47 -27.36
C VAL A 360 -5.73 -27.49 -27.47
N LEU A 361 -4.97 -27.30 -26.39
CA LEU A 361 -3.77 -26.45 -26.41
C LEU A 361 -2.67 -26.98 -27.35
N ALA A 362 -2.40 -28.28 -27.31
CA ALA A 362 -1.39 -28.92 -28.14
C ALA A 362 -1.74 -28.88 -29.65
N ASP A 363 -3.02 -28.98 -29.98
CA ASP A 363 -3.51 -28.98 -31.36
C ASP A 363 -3.67 -27.54 -31.94
N SER A 364 -3.44 -26.48 -31.13
CA SER A 364 -3.67 -25.08 -31.55
C SER A 364 -2.73 -24.54 -32.62
N GLY A 365 -1.52 -25.11 -32.76
CA GLY A 365 -0.47 -24.60 -33.65
C GLY A 365 0.21 -23.30 -33.17
N LEU A 366 -0.15 -22.80 -31.98
CA LEU A 366 0.46 -21.63 -31.36
C LEU A 366 1.71 -22.02 -30.56
N ASN A 367 2.51 -21.04 -30.11
CA ASN A 367 3.67 -21.25 -29.25
C ASN A 367 3.26 -21.53 -27.79
N ILE A 368 2.40 -22.53 -27.62
CA ILE A 368 1.83 -22.95 -26.34
C ILE A 368 2.39 -24.32 -25.97
N ILE A 369 2.89 -24.41 -24.74
CA ILE A 369 3.49 -25.61 -24.17
C ILE A 369 2.54 -26.16 -23.10
N ALA A 370 1.87 -27.28 -23.38
CA ALA A 370 0.96 -27.93 -22.44
C ALA A 370 1.73 -28.79 -21.42
N ALA A 371 1.83 -28.30 -20.18
CA ALA A 371 2.50 -29.00 -19.08
C ALA A 371 1.57 -29.98 -18.35
N THR A 372 2.16 -31.04 -17.79
CA THR A 372 1.46 -32.18 -17.19
C THR A 372 1.42 -32.16 -15.67
N SER A 373 2.34 -31.42 -15.04
CA SER A 373 2.40 -31.24 -13.59
C SER A 373 2.91 -29.84 -13.25
N LEU A 374 2.82 -29.45 -11.99
CA LEU A 374 3.29 -28.13 -11.56
C LEU A 374 4.82 -28.00 -11.70
N THR A 375 5.57 -29.05 -11.33
CA THR A 375 7.03 -29.11 -11.50
C THR A 375 7.43 -29.03 -12.97
N ASP A 376 6.74 -29.80 -13.83
CA ASP A 376 6.95 -29.79 -15.27
C ASP A 376 6.69 -28.39 -15.86
N ALA A 377 5.60 -27.74 -15.45
CA ALA A 377 5.26 -26.40 -15.91
C ALA A 377 6.32 -25.36 -15.51
N ALA A 378 6.83 -25.43 -14.28
CA ALA A 378 7.89 -24.54 -13.81
C ALA A 378 9.19 -24.74 -14.60
N GLN A 379 9.66 -25.98 -14.74
CA GLN A 379 10.88 -26.29 -15.50
C GLN A 379 10.78 -25.85 -16.96
N GLN A 380 9.62 -26.07 -17.59
CA GLN A 380 9.38 -25.62 -18.96
C GLN A 380 9.35 -24.10 -19.07
N ALA A 381 8.76 -23.39 -18.11
CA ALA A 381 8.73 -21.92 -18.10
C ALA A 381 10.13 -21.33 -17.93
N VAL A 382 10.94 -21.87 -17.02
CA VAL A 382 12.35 -21.47 -16.82
C VAL A 382 13.16 -21.68 -18.09
N LYS A 383 13.04 -22.87 -18.70
CA LYS A 383 13.73 -23.18 -19.95
C LYS A 383 13.28 -22.26 -21.09
N ALA A 384 11.98 -21.97 -21.18
CA ALA A 384 11.41 -21.09 -22.20
C ALA A 384 11.86 -19.63 -22.04
N ALA A 385 12.07 -19.17 -20.81
CA ALA A 385 12.60 -17.85 -20.50
C ALA A 385 14.12 -17.70 -20.67
N GLY A 386 14.83 -18.77 -21.06
CA GLY A 386 16.28 -18.77 -21.26
C GLY A 386 17.11 -19.09 -20.02
N GLY A 387 16.50 -19.58 -18.94
CA GLY A 387 17.20 -20.05 -17.75
C GLY A 387 17.88 -21.41 -17.95
N ALA A 388 18.99 -21.65 -17.24
CA ALA A 388 19.62 -22.97 -17.18
C ALA A 388 18.76 -23.92 -16.31
N ALA A 389 18.31 -25.02 -16.89
CA ALA A 389 17.42 -26.01 -16.26
C ALA A 389 18.07 -26.80 -15.13
#